data_AF-A0A7S3HGM9-F1
#
_entry.id   AF-A0A7S3HGM9-F1
#
_cell.length_a   1.000
_cell.length_b   1.000
_cell.length_c   1.000
_cell.angle_alpha   90.00
_cell.angle_beta   90.00
_cell.angle_gamma   90.00
#
_symmetry.space_group_name_H-M   'P 1'
#
loop_
_entity.id
_entity.type
_entity.pdbx_description
1 polymer ?
#
loop_
_entity_poly.entity_id
_entity_poly.type
_entity_poly.pdbx_seq_one_letter_code
_entity_poly.pdbx_strand_id
1 'polypeptide(L)'
;VQFENVNQPLRNRVVPTGDPNVFTFLWSSATSTQPTLKWGTKPGQYTYTVSATSQSITKNSMCGGVATSFGFRDMGLIHTANFTGLVTMNLSNTNVSYIF
;
A
#
# COMPACT_ATOMS: atom_id res chain seq x y z
N VAL A 1 11.10 -24.14 4.93
CA VAL A 1 10.96 -22.98 5.84
C VAL A 1 9.87 -22.07 5.30
N GLN A 2 9.04 -21.48 6.16
CA GLN A 2 7.96 -20.58 5.78
C GLN A 2 7.87 -19.44 6.81
N PHE A 3 7.45 -18.25 6.38
CA PHE A 3 7.08 -17.17 7.29
C PHE A 3 5.82 -17.51 8.09
N GLU A 4 5.74 -17.03 9.33
CA GLU A 4 4.56 -17.21 10.18
C GLU A 4 3.31 -16.55 9.57
N ASN A 5 3.44 -15.33 9.04
CA ASN A 5 2.37 -14.61 8.38
C ASN A 5 2.77 -14.15 6.97
N VAL A 6 2.33 -14.90 5.96
CA VAL A 6 2.55 -14.56 4.54
C VAL A 6 1.75 -13.34 4.06
N ASN A 7 0.75 -12.91 4.84
CA ASN A 7 -0.10 -11.75 4.56
C ASN A 7 0.32 -10.48 5.30
N GLN A 8 1.45 -10.52 6.01
CA GLN A 8 2.00 -9.32 6.62
C GLN A 8 2.21 -8.23 5.54
N PRO A 9 1.73 -6.99 5.77
CA PRO A 9 1.98 -5.87 4.88
C PRO A 9 3.47 -5.59 4.77
N LEU A 10 4.01 -5.63 3.54
CA LEU A 10 5.44 -5.43 3.29
C LEU A 10 5.68 -4.45 2.14
N ARG A 11 6.92 -3.96 2.06
CA ARG A 11 7.44 -3.11 0.98
C ARG A 11 6.63 -1.84 0.77
N ASN A 12 6.28 -1.18 1.87
CA ASN A 12 5.54 0.06 1.85
C ASN A 12 6.28 1.15 1.06
N ARG A 13 5.52 1.93 0.29
CA ARG A 13 6.00 3.09 -0.47
C ARG A 13 5.01 4.21 -0.27
N VAL A 14 5.54 5.42 -0.08
CA VAL A 14 4.74 6.65 -0.03
C VAL A 14 5.13 7.46 -1.25
N VAL A 15 4.14 7.79 -2.08
CA VAL A 15 4.34 8.48 -3.34
C VAL A 15 3.57 9.80 -3.30
N PRO A 16 4.24 10.96 -3.40
CA PRO A 16 3.53 12.22 -3.55
C PRO A 16 2.76 12.22 -4.87
N THR A 17 1.57 12.82 -4.85
CA THR A 17 0.86 13.10 -6.09
C THR A 17 1.21 14.52 -6.58
N GLY A 18 0.62 14.95 -7.70
CA GLY A 18 0.69 16.35 -8.12
C GLY A 18 -0.11 17.30 -7.22
N ASP A 19 -0.97 16.77 -6.35
CA ASP A 19 -1.73 17.53 -5.35
C ASP A 19 -0.99 17.48 -3.99
N PRO A 20 -0.60 18.62 -3.41
CA PRO A 20 0.09 18.67 -2.11
C PRO A 20 -0.77 18.13 -0.95
N ASN A 21 -2.08 18.00 -1.15
CA ASN A 21 -3.01 17.48 -0.17
C ASN A 21 -3.18 15.95 -0.26
N VAL A 22 -2.56 15.28 -1.24
CA VAL A 22 -2.74 13.84 -1.50
C VAL A 22 -1.40 13.12 -1.66
N PHE A 23 -1.22 12.07 -0.87
CA PHE A 23 -0.15 11.08 -1.05
C PHE A 23 -0.77 9.70 -1.26
N THR A 24 -0.16 8.90 -2.12
CA THR A 24 -0.58 7.53 -2.37
C THR A 24 0.34 6.56 -1.64
N PHE A 25 -0.25 5.71 -0.82
CA PHE A 25 0.42 4.65 -0.09
C PHE A 25 0.25 3.33 -0.84
N LEU A 26 1.37 2.64 -1.08
CA LEU A 26 1.39 1.33 -1.71
C LEU A 26 2.07 0.31 -0.79
N TRP A 27 1.52 -0.89 -0.72
CA TRP A 27 2.15 -2.03 -0.03
C TRP A 27 1.67 -3.34 -0.64
N SER A 28 2.30 -4.45 -0.27
CA SER A 28 1.94 -5.77 -0.78
C SER A 28 1.58 -6.75 0.32
N SER A 29 0.69 -7.68 0.00
CA SER A 29 0.40 -8.90 0.77
C SER A 29 0.23 -10.09 -0.18
N ALA A 30 0.17 -11.32 0.34
CA ALA A 30 -0.10 -12.46 -0.53
C ALA A 30 -1.55 -12.46 -1.03
N THR A 31 -2.54 -12.39 -0.14
CA THR A 31 -3.97 -12.59 -0.45
C THR A 31 -4.94 -11.74 0.39
N SER A 32 -4.48 -10.71 1.11
CA SER A 32 -5.37 -9.89 1.95
C SER A 32 -6.38 -9.08 1.13
N THR A 33 -7.68 -9.35 1.29
CA THR A 33 -8.75 -8.75 0.48
C THR A 33 -9.40 -7.52 1.09
N GLN A 34 -9.16 -7.23 2.37
CA GLN A 34 -9.69 -6.06 3.08
C GLN A 34 -8.55 -5.17 3.62
N PRO A 35 -7.67 -4.66 2.75
CA PRO A 35 -6.55 -3.82 3.18
C PRO A 35 -7.05 -2.47 3.71
N THR A 36 -6.48 -2.00 4.82
CA THR A 36 -6.76 -0.67 5.36
C THR A 36 -5.47 0.08 5.63
N LEU A 37 -5.47 1.39 5.43
CA LEU A 37 -4.45 2.30 5.94
C LEU A 37 -5.03 2.99 7.18
N LYS A 38 -4.35 2.92 8.31
CA LYS A 38 -4.69 3.71 9.50
C LYS A 38 -3.58 4.70 9.79
N TRP A 39 -3.93 5.92 10.16
CA TRP A 39 -2.93 6.96 10.42
C TRP A 39 -3.37 7.97 11.48
N GLY A 40 -2.40 8.69 12.02
CA GLY A 40 -2.60 9.77 12.98
C GLY A 40 -1.32 10.57 13.22
N THR A 41 -1.42 11.65 13.99
CA THR A 41 -0.29 12.55 14.30
C THR A 41 0.58 12.06 15.46
N LYS A 42 0.21 10.95 16.10
CA LYS A 42 0.94 10.33 17.20
C LYS A 42 1.07 8.82 16.97
N PRO A 43 2.27 8.24 17.14
CA PRO A 43 2.45 6.78 17.09
C PRO A 43 1.52 6.07 18.07
N GLY A 44 0.89 4.98 17.62
CA GLY A 44 -0.08 4.22 18.42
C GLY A 44 -1.47 4.86 18.55
N GLN A 45 -1.69 6.07 18.02
CA GLN A 45 -2.99 6.73 17.99
C GLN A 45 -3.41 7.01 16.55
N TYR A 46 -4.07 6.04 15.92
CA TYR A 46 -4.49 6.11 14.52
C TYR A 46 -5.98 6.45 14.40
N THR A 47 -6.29 7.74 14.47
CA THR A 47 -7.67 8.26 14.45
C THR A 47 -8.36 8.05 13.11
N TYR A 48 -7.60 8.02 12.01
CA TYR A 48 -8.14 7.96 10.67
C TYR A 48 -7.92 6.57 10.07
N THR A 49 -8.92 6.06 9.35
CA THR A 49 -8.87 4.79 8.63
C THR A 49 -9.34 5.01 7.20
N VAL A 50 -8.60 4.45 6.23
CA VAL A 50 -8.87 4.53 4.79
C VAL A 50 -8.86 3.12 4.22
N SER A 51 -9.92 2.74 3.51
CA SER A 51 -9.93 1.48 2.77
C SER A 51 -9.00 1.55 1.56
N ALA A 52 -8.18 0.53 1.37
CA ALA A 52 -7.34 0.41 0.20
C ALA A 52 -8.06 -0.36 -0.93
N THR A 53 -7.63 -0.10 -2.15
CA THR A 53 -7.98 -0.91 -3.32
C THR A 53 -6.83 -1.87 -3.61
N SER A 54 -7.15 -3.06 -4.11
CA SER A 54 -6.16 -4.11 -4.41
C SER A 54 -6.11 -4.40 -5.91
N GLN A 55 -4.91 -4.53 -6.44
CA GLN A 55 -4.68 -5.01 -7.80
C GLN A 55 -3.67 -6.15 -7.78
N SER A 56 -3.69 -6.97 -8.82
CA SER A 56 -2.68 -7.99 -9.08
C SER A 56 -2.30 -7.97 -10.54
N ILE A 57 -1.12 -8.50 -10.83
CA ILE A 57 -0.60 -8.61 -12.19
C ILE A 57 -0.48 -10.10 -12.47
N THR A 58 -1.28 -10.58 -13.42
CA THR A 58 -1.34 -12.00 -13.74
C THR A 58 -0.30 -12.34 -14.81
N LYS A 59 0.07 -13.63 -14.90
CA LYS A 59 0.99 -14.13 -15.92
C LYS A 59 0.60 -13.71 -17.35
N ASN A 60 -0.70 -13.67 -17.63
CA ASN A 60 -1.24 -13.34 -18.94
C ASN A 60 -1.16 -11.84 -19.27
N SER A 61 -0.89 -10.98 -18.29
CA SER A 61 -0.66 -9.54 -18.52
C SER A 61 0.77 -9.21 -18.97
N MET A 62 1.68 -10.19 -18.95
CA MET A 62 3.06 -10.03 -19.40
C MET A 62 3.14 -10.09 -20.93
N CYS A 63 4.05 -9.33 -21.52
CA CYS A 63 4.18 -9.22 -22.97
C CYS A 63 4.88 -10.42 -23.66
N GLY A 64 5.55 -11.31 -22.91
CA GLY A 64 6.21 -12.50 -23.47
C GLY A 64 7.46 -12.96 -22.72
N GLY A 65 8.21 -13.87 -23.36
CA GLY A 65 9.53 -14.34 -22.91
C GLY A 65 9.52 -15.10 -21.58
N VAL A 66 10.52 -14.81 -20.73
CA VAL A 66 10.64 -15.48 -19.43
C VAL A 66 9.56 -15.06 -18.43
N ALA A 67 9.02 -13.85 -18.59
CA ALA A 67 7.95 -13.31 -17.74
C ALA A 67 6.61 -14.02 -17.96
N THR A 68 6.39 -14.63 -19.13
CA THR A 68 5.22 -15.48 -19.41
C THR A 68 5.52 -16.98 -19.28
N SER A 69 6.72 -17.38 -18.82
CA SER A 69 7.11 -18.80 -18.72
C SER A 69 7.64 -19.16 -17.33
N PHE A 70 8.87 -19.68 -17.23
CA PHE A 70 9.45 -20.19 -15.99
C PHE A 70 9.89 -19.07 -15.02
N GLY A 71 10.10 -17.86 -15.54
CA GLY A 71 10.48 -16.69 -14.76
C GLY A 71 9.29 -16.02 -14.06
N PHE A 72 8.05 -16.39 -14.40
CA PHE A 72 6.89 -15.83 -13.72
C PHE A 72 6.84 -16.27 -12.26
N ARG A 73 6.50 -15.30 -11.39
CA ARG A 73 6.17 -15.51 -9.98
C ARG A 73 4.97 -14.66 -9.64
N ASP A 74 4.05 -15.24 -8.88
CA ASP A 74 2.93 -14.50 -8.35
C ASP A 74 3.45 -13.39 -7.42
N MET A 75 2.96 -12.17 -7.64
CA MET A 75 3.35 -10.98 -6.88
C MET A 75 2.39 -10.70 -5.72
N GLY A 76 1.36 -11.52 -5.56
CA GLY A 76 0.29 -11.32 -4.59
C GLY A 76 -0.59 -10.13 -4.96
N LEU A 77 -1.03 -9.40 -3.93
CA LEU A 77 -1.85 -8.21 -4.06
C LEU A 77 -1.03 -6.96 -3.78
N ILE A 78 -1.20 -5.96 -4.63
CA ILE A 78 -0.67 -4.60 -4.46
C ILE A 78 -1.84 -3.73 -4.00
N HIS A 79 -1.72 -3.20 -2.80
CA HIS A 79 -2.73 -2.35 -2.18
C HIS A 79 -2.38 -0.89 -2.39
N THR A 80 -3.40 -0.07 -2.66
CA THR A 80 -3.27 1.37 -2.88
C THR A 80 -4.32 2.11 -2.06
N ALA A 81 -3.87 3.03 -1.20
CA ALA A 81 -4.75 3.94 -0.45
C ALA A 81 -4.25 5.38 -0.59
N ASN A 82 -5.18 6.32 -0.72
CA ASN A 82 -4.85 7.74 -0.74
C ASN A 82 -4.96 8.31 0.68
N PHE A 83 -3.86 8.89 1.13
CA PHE A 83 -3.81 9.73 2.31
C PHE A 83 -4.10 11.17 1.88
N THR A 84 -5.15 11.76 2.45
CA THR A 84 -5.63 13.09 2.08
C THR A 84 -5.75 13.99 3.29
N GLY A 85 -5.67 15.31 3.08
CA GLY A 85 -6.02 16.30 4.10
C GLY A 85 -4.83 16.94 4.80
N LEU A 86 -3.59 16.73 4.32
CA LEU A 86 -2.40 17.39 4.88
C LEU A 86 -2.54 18.92 4.93
N VAL A 87 -3.01 19.53 3.85
CA VAL A 87 -3.15 20.98 3.77
C VAL A 87 -4.38 21.44 4.56
N THR A 88 -5.51 20.77 4.38
CA THR A 88 -6.78 21.17 5.03
C THR A 88 -6.75 20.98 6.56
N MET A 89 -5.95 20.04 7.05
CA MET A 89 -5.74 19.79 8.49
C MET A 89 -4.50 20.49 9.05
N ASN A 90 -3.83 21.35 8.27
CA ASN A 90 -2.64 22.11 8.66
C ASN A 90 -1.49 21.22 9.19
N LEU A 91 -1.16 20.15 8.46
CA LEU A 91 -0.16 19.13 8.80
C LEU A 91 1.15 19.25 8.01
N SER A 92 1.35 20.32 7.23
CA SER A 92 2.48 20.45 6.29
C SER A 92 3.89 20.38 6.90
N ASN A 93 4.02 20.55 8.22
CA ASN A 93 5.29 20.42 8.96
C ASN A 93 5.17 19.45 10.15
N THR A 94 4.22 18.52 10.06
CA THR A 94 3.88 17.61 11.16
C THR A 94 4.22 16.18 10.77
N ASN A 95 4.85 15.43 11.67
CA ASN A 95 5.06 14.01 11.48
C ASN A 95 3.74 13.25 11.58
N VAL A 96 3.49 12.37 10.61
CA VAL A 96 2.32 11.49 10.56
C VAL A 96 2.81 10.05 10.69
N SER A 97 2.17 9.31 11.60
CA SER A 97 2.41 7.88 11.82
C SER A 97 1.29 7.06 11.18
N TYR A 98 1.62 5.87 10.66
CA TYR A 98 0.65 5.01 9.98
C TYR A 98 0.94 3.52 10.18
N ILE A 99 -0.10 2.70 10.01
CA ILE A 99 -0.06 1.23 9.96
C ILE A 99 -1.00 0.70 8.87
N PHE A 100 -0.85 -0.57 8.52
CA PHE A 100 -1.67 -1.30 7.56
C PHE A 100 -2.41 -2.45 8.23
#